data_AF-A0A966D3E3-F1
#
_entry.id   AF-A0A966D3E3-F1
#
_cell.length_a   1.000
_cell.length_b   1.000
_cell.length_c   1.000
_cell.angle_alpha   90.00
_cell.angle_beta   90.00
_cell.angle_gamma   90.00
#
_symmetry.space_group_name_H-M   'P 1'
#
loop_
_entity.id
_entity.type
_entity.pdbx_description
1 polymer ?
#
loop_
_entity_poly.entity_id
_entity_poly.type
_entity_poly.pdbx_seq_one_letter_code
_entity_poly.pdbx_strand_id
1 'polypeptide(L)'
;MISQHDKQILRRLASEIAEIAALPVQEEKRMLWTQLNRLKMKRPMVEIVQVCWHEMPEDELALRCEDPMARLYEQTFRRVLYQWHHFPVDRVVDPFVRVPLAISNSGFGIETQETIALTDAANDVVSHAFVNQFERDEDLEKIRLSVIRHDAAESERRMDQAHELFDGLIEVRAQGMVPYLSVWDPISMWMGVENVLYALVDRPEFMLAMARRMVNGYMAMLDQLEEQGLLTGPQSLIHCTGAFTDELPAKGFQPEKPRTKDIWMFGLAQMFSTVSP
;
A
#
# COMPACT_ATOMS: atom_id res chain seq x y z
N MET A 1 -19.75 -2.22 19.03
CA MET A 1 -18.78 -2.55 20.09
C MET A 1 -18.38 -3.98 19.88
N ILE A 2 -17.08 -4.27 19.81
CA ILE A 2 -16.57 -5.60 19.47
C ILE A 2 -16.93 -6.59 20.59
N SER A 3 -17.46 -7.75 20.21
CA SER A 3 -17.93 -8.78 21.15
C SER A 3 -16.77 -9.39 21.95
N GLN A 4 -17.05 -9.99 23.10
CA GLN A 4 -16.01 -10.70 23.87
C GLN A 4 -15.42 -11.88 23.08
N HIS A 5 -16.24 -12.53 22.24
CA HIS A 5 -15.81 -13.61 21.35
C HIS A 5 -14.75 -13.11 20.34
N ASP A 6 -15.05 -12.01 19.66
CA ASP A 6 -14.13 -11.40 18.68
C ASP A 6 -12.82 -10.95 19.35
N LYS A 7 -12.91 -10.33 20.53
CA LYS A 7 -11.73 -9.92 21.31
C LYS A 7 -10.83 -11.11 21.63
N GLN A 8 -11.39 -12.26 22.02
CA GLN A 8 -10.60 -13.46 22.32
C GLN A 8 -9.87 -13.98 21.08
N ILE A 9 -10.53 -14.00 19.92
CA ILE A 9 -9.93 -14.42 18.65
C ILE A 9 -8.76 -13.50 18.29
N LEU A 10 -9.01 -12.19 18.25
CA LEU A 10 -8.01 -11.21 17.84
C LEU A 10 -6.80 -11.17 18.77
N ARG A 11 -7.03 -11.23 20.09
CA ARG A 11 -5.95 -11.24 21.08
C ARG A 11 -5.09 -12.49 20.97
N ARG A 12 -5.69 -13.66 20.74
CA ARG A 12 -4.92 -14.90 20.50
C ARG A 12 -4.03 -14.77 19.26
N LEU A 13 -4.58 -14.33 18.13
CA LEU A 13 -3.83 -14.16 16.89
C LEU A 13 -2.71 -13.13 17.04
N ALA A 14 -2.98 -12.02 17.73
CA ALA A 14 -1.99 -10.98 18.01
C ALA A 14 -0.83 -11.50 18.89
N SER A 15 -1.13 -12.32 19.91
CA SER A 15 -0.10 -12.96 20.74
C SER A 15 0.80 -13.90 19.92
N GLU A 16 0.22 -14.74 19.06
CA GLU A 16 0.99 -15.63 18.19
C GLU A 16 1.92 -14.84 17.26
N ILE A 17 1.43 -13.74 16.69
CA ILE A 17 2.24 -12.83 15.87
C ILE A 17 3.36 -12.18 16.69
N ALA A 18 3.08 -11.74 17.92
CA ALA A 18 4.09 -11.13 18.79
C ALA A 18 5.21 -12.12 19.15
N GLU A 19 4.87 -13.38 19.44
CA GLU A 19 5.83 -14.45 19.68
C GLU A 19 6.72 -14.70 18.45
N ILE A 20 6.13 -14.75 17.26
CA ILE A 20 6.85 -14.90 16.00
C ILE A 20 7.76 -13.69 15.71
N ALA A 21 7.27 -12.48 15.95
CA ALA A 21 8.00 -11.24 15.74
C ALA A 21 9.21 -11.10 16.69
N ALA A 22 9.19 -11.78 17.83
CA ALA A 22 10.28 -11.82 18.80
C ALA A 22 11.39 -12.84 18.47
N LEU A 23 11.19 -13.71 17.46
CA LEU A 23 12.19 -14.71 17.09
C LEU A 23 13.48 -14.05 16.54
N PRO A 24 14.69 -14.56 16.89
CA PRO A 24 15.96 -13.99 16.41
C PRO A 24 16.09 -13.92 14.88
N VAL A 25 15.45 -14.84 14.16
CA VAL A 25 15.44 -14.86 12.69
C VAL A 25 14.82 -13.60 12.07
N GLN A 26 13.93 -12.91 12.79
CA GLN A 26 13.36 -11.64 12.31
C GLN A 26 14.44 -10.57 12.17
N GLU A 27 15.37 -10.50 13.13
CA GLU A 27 16.47 -9.55 13.09
C GLU A 27 17.52 -9.92 12.03
N GLU A 28 17.79 -11.22 11.87
CA GLU A 28 18.65 -11.71 10.78
C GLU A 28 18.09 -11.28 9.42
N LYS A 29 16.78 -11.47 9.19
CA LYS A 29 16.11 -11.06 7.94
C LYS A 29 16.14 -9.54 7.75
N ARG A 30 15.89 -8.73 8.79
CA ARG A 30 16.00 -7.26 8.72
C ARG A 30 17.40 -6.80 8.33
N MET A 31 18.43 -7.43 8.88
CA MET A 31 19.82 -7.17 8.50
C MET A 31 20.08 -7.53 7.03
N LEU A 32 19.61 -8.69 6.56
CA LEU A 32 19.79 -9.12 5.18
C LEU A 32 19.07 -8.20 4.19
N TRP A 33 17.84 -7.77 4.49
CA TRP A 33 17.11 -6.78 3.68
C TRP A 33 17.84 -5.45 3.66
N THR A 34 18.29 -4.96 4.81
CA THR A 34 19.11 -3.75 4.89
C THR A 34 20.34 -3.86 4.00
N GLN A 35 21.07 -4.99 4.06
CA GLN A 35 22.25 -5.21 3.21
C GLN A 35 21.92 -5.29 1.72
N LEU A 36 20.80 -5.91 1.33
CA LEU A 36 20.31 -5.89 -0.05
C LEU A 36 20.08 -4.45 -0.52
N ASN A 37 19.36 -3.67 0.28
CA ASN A 37 19.06 -2.27 -0.03
C ASN A 37 20.29 -1.35 0.01
N ARG A 38 21.37 -1.75 0.72
CA ARG A 38 22.71 -1.13 0.67
C ARG A 38 23.52 -1.50 -0.58
N LEU A 39 22.99 -2.31 -1.49
CA LEU A 39 23.73 -2.93 -2.61
C LEU A 39 24.91 -3.81 -2.14
N LYS A 40 24.79 -4.39 -0.94
CA LYS A 40 25.77 -5.30 -0.30
C LYS A 40 25.16 -6.67 -0.05
N MET A 41 24.30 -7.11 -0.97
CA MET A 41 23.54 -8.35 -0.91
C MET A 41 24.44 -9.55 -0.58
N LYS A 42 24.05 -10.36 0.41
CA LYS A 42 24.74 -11.62 0.77
C LYS A 42 24.20 -12.82 -0.01
N ARG A 43 22.90 -12.81 -0.25
CA ARG A 43 22.16 -13.76 -1.08
C ARG A 43 20.89 -13.08 -1.59
N PRO A 44 20.26 -13.59 -2.67
CA PRO A 44 18.93 -13.15 -3.05
C PRO A 44 17.95 -13.23 -1.87
N MET A 45 17.16 -12.18 -1.70
CA MET A 45 16.03 -12.15 -0.77
C MET A 45 14.76 -12.53 -1.53
N VAL A 46 13.94 -13.38 -0.94
CA VAL A 46 12.72 -13.89 -1.54
C VAL A 46 11.53 -13.52 -0.66
N GLU A 47 10.52 -12.91 -1.27
CA GLU A 47 9.23 -12.67 -0.65
C GLU A 47 8.12 -13.17 -1.56
N ILE A 48 7.09 -13.80 -0.98
CA ILE A 48 5.89 -14.22 -1.69
C ILE A 48 4.76 -13.29 -1.24
N VAL A 49 4.31 -12.44 -2.16
CA VAL A 49 3.29 -11.39 -1.96
C VAL A 49 2.33 -11.41 -3.15
N GLN A 50 1.28 -10.58 -3.10
CA GLN A 50 0.19 -10.60 -4.09
C GLN A 50 -0.42 -12.00 -4.26
N VAL A 51 -0.64 -12.68 -3.13
CA VAL A 51 -1.20 -14.03 -3.09
C VAL A 51 -2.66 -14.00 -3.53
N CYS A 52 -3.05 -14.95 -4.40
CA CYS A 52 -4.44 -15.21 -4.77
C CYS A 52 -5.20 -15.83 -3.59
N TRP A 53 -5.51 -15.02 -2.57
CA TRP A 53 -6.09 -15.52 -1.31
C TRP A 53 -7.40 -16.30 -1.47
N HIS A 54 -8.17 -16.02 -2.52
CA HIS A 54 -9.42 -16.73 -2.82
C HIS A 54 -9.19 -18.16 -3.34
N GLU A 55 -7.99 -18.49 -3.81
CA GLU A 55 -7.60 -19.84 -4.26
C GLU A 55 -6.97 -20.69 -3.15
N MET A 56 -6.74 -20.10 -1.97
CA MET A 56 -6.04 -20.76 -0.86
C MET A 56 -7.00 -21.59 0.00
N PRO A 57 -6.53 -22.68 0.65
CA PRO A 57 -7.37 -23.53 1.50
C PRO A 57 -8.12 -22.75 2.60
N GLU A 58 -9.40 -23.03 2.78
CA GLU A 58 -10.29 -22.21 3.61
C GLU A 58 -10.06 -22.36 5.13
N ASP A 59 -9.63 -23.51 5.63
CA ASP A 59 -9.75 -23.82 7.07
C ASP A 59 -8.96 -22.87 7.99
N GLU A 60 -7.69 -22.57 7.65
CA GLU A 60 -6.83 -21.68 8.45
C GLU A 60 -7.17 -20.19 8.25
N LEU A 61 -7.67 -19.84 7.06
CA LEU A 61 -7.99 -18.47 6.64
C LEU A 61 -9.43 -18.06 6.96
N ALA A 62 -10.29 -19.02 7.32
CA ALA A 62 -11.69 -18.80 7.65
C ALA A 62 -11.84 -17.81 8.81
N LEU A 63 -12.52 -16.70 8.52
CA LEU A 63 -12.84 -15.67 9.50
C LEU A 63 -13.91 -16.18 10.47
N ARG A 64 -13.69 -15.96 11.75
CA ARG A 64 -14.55 -16.38 12.86
C ARG A 64 -15.13 -15.21 13.62
N CYS A 65 -14.58 -14.00 13.46
CA CYS A 65 -15.15 -12.80 14.02
C CYS A 65 -16.49 -12.43 13.36
N GLU A 66 -17.38 -11.85 14.16
CA GLU A 66 -18.71 -11.40 13.71
C GLU A 66 -18.70 -9.92 13.32
N ASP A 67 -18.02 -9.07 14.09
CA ASP A 67 -17.95 -7.63 13.83
C ASP A 67 -17.15 -7.33 12.54
N PRO A 68 -17.66 -6.48 11.63
CA PRO A 68 -16.99 -6.18 10.36
C PRO A 68 -15.56 -5.63 10.50
N MET A 69 -15.31 -4.79 11.52
CA MET A 69 -13.97 -4.26 11.78
C MET A 69 -13.06 -5.33 12.36
N ALA A 70 -13.57 -6.17 13.28
CA ALA A 70 -12.80 -7.29 13.82
C ALA A 70 -12.37 -8.26 12.72
N ARG A 71 -13.23 -8.52 11.74
CA ARG A 71 -12.91 -9.37 10.57
C ARG A 71 -11.75 -8.83 9.73
N LEU A 72 -11.55 -7.52 9.66
CA LEU A 72 -10.41 -6.93 8.94
C LEU A 72 -9.08 -7.22 9.64
N TYR A 73 -9.04 -7.07 10.98
CA TYR A 73 -7.86 -7.47 11.77
C TYR A 73 -7.62 -8.97 11.69
N GLU A 74 -8.67 -9.77 11.85
CA GLU A 74 -8.57 -11.23 11.79
C GLU A 74 -8.01 -11.69 10.44
N GLN A 75 -8.53 -11.15 9.34
CA GLN A 75 -8.04 -11.47 7.99
C GLN A 75 -6.56 -11.12 7.85
N THR A 76 -6.14 -9.96 8.34
CA THR A 76 -4.73 -9.52 8.29
C THR A 76 -3.84 -10.48 9.08
N PHE A 77 -4.22 -10.82 10.31
CA PHE A 77 -3.42 -11.68 11.18
C PHE A 77 -3.37 -13.12 10.68
N ARG A 78 -4.50 -13.69 10.25
CA ARG A 78 -4.54 -15.04 9.67
C ARG A 78 -3.67 -15.13 8.44
N ARG A 79 -3.70 -14.14 7.55
CA ARG A 79 -2.80 -14.10 6.39
C ARG A 79 -1.34 -14.06 6.83
N VAL A 80 -0.97 -13.22 7.78
CA VAL A 80 0.41 -13.17 8.31
C VAL A 80 0.86 -14.53 8.86
N LEU A 81 0.03 -15.17 9.70
CA LEU A 81 0.32 -16.48 10.28
C LEU A 81 0.39 -17.57 9.20
N TYR A 82 -0.54 -17.58 8.26
CA TYR A 82 -0.56 -18.52 7.15
C TYR A 82 0.71 -18.42 6.29
N GLN A 83 1.13 -17.20 5.93
CA GLN A 83 2.39 -17.00 5.21
C GLN A 83 3.58 -17.52 6.03
N TRP A 84 3.59 -17.25 7.34
CA TRP A 84 4.65 -17.72 8.23
C TRP A 84 4.72 -19.26 8.30
N HIS A 85 3.58 -19.95 8.35
CA HIS A 85 3.52 -21.40 8.46
C HIS A 85 3.83 -22.13 7.14
N HIS A 86 3.40 -21.58 6.00
CA HIS A 86 3.45 -22.30 4.72
C HIS A 86 4.58 -21.81 3.80
N PHE A 87 4.91 -20.52 3.83
CA PHE A 87 5.94 -19.94 2.97
C PHE A 87 6.59 -18.71 3.60
N PRO A 88 7.33 -18.88 4.73
CA PRO A 88 7.88 -17.76 5.49
C PRO A 88 8.94 -16.97 4.72
N VAL A 89 9.67 -17.65 3.82
CA VAL A 89 10.74 -17.10 2.96
C VAL A 89 11.59 -16.07 3.73
N ASP A 90 11.86 -14.89 3.17
CA ASP A 90 12.54 -13.78 3.84
C ASP A 90 11.59 -12.71 4.38
N ARG A 91 10.29 -12.98 4.48
CA ARG A 91 9.34 -12.04 5.09
C ARG A 91 9.68 -11.82 6.56
N VAL A 92 9.64 -10.56 6.99
CA VAL A 92 9.75 -10.15 8.40
C VAL A 92 8.35 -9.97 8.96
N VAL A 93 8.10 -10.53 10.15
CA VAL A 93 6.86 -10.29 10.91
C VAL A 93 7.08 -9.11 11.84
N ASP A 94 6.25 -8.09 11.71
CA ASP A 94 6.37 -6.85 12.48
C ASP A 94 5.96 -7.07 13.95
N PRO A 95 6.69 -6.48 14.92
CA PRO A 95 6.35 -6.55 16.35
C PRO A 95 5.29 -5.52 16.76
N PHE A 96 4.50 -5.04 15.80
CA PHE A 96 3.46 -4.03 15.99
C PHE A 96 2.29 -4.25 15.02
N VAL A 97 1.13 -3.70 15.36
CA VAL A 97 -0.04 -3.59 14.49
C VAL A 97 -0.14 -2.16 13.99
N ARG A 98 -0.30 -1.99 12.68
CA ARG A 98 -0.48 -0.69 12.06
C ARG A 98 -1.97 -0.34 11.97
N VAL A 99 -2.32 0.87 12.41
CA VAL A 99 -3.68 1.41 12.37
C VAL A 99 -3.69 2.56 11.36
N PRO A 100 -4.37 2.43 10.21
CA PRO A 100 -4.36 3.45 9.19
C PRO A 100 -5.11 4.71 9.65
N LEU A 101 -4.45 5.85 9.55
CA LEU A 101 -5.11 7.15 9.67
C LEU A 101 -6.25 7.27 8.65
N ALA A 102 -7.33 7.94 9.02
CA ALA A 102 -8.47 8.17 8.15
C ALA A 102 -8.17 9.31 7.17
N ILE A 103 -7.39 8.98 6.14
CA ILE A 103 -6.96 9.90 5.10
C ILE A 103 -7.75 9.60 3.83
N SER A 104 -8.26 10.64 3.17
CA SER A 104 -8.87 10.54 1.85
C SER A 104 -8.10 11.39 0.84
N ASN A 105 -8.03 10.91 -0.40
CA ASN A 105 -7.42 11.58 -1.52
C ASN A 105 -8.47 11.69 -2.64
N SER A 106 -8.76 12.90 -3.11
CA SER A 106 -9.74 13.11 -4.20
C SER A 106 -9.27 12.55 -5.56
N GLY A 107 -8.01 12.12 -5.66
CA GLY A 107 -7.38 11.75 -6.93
C GLY A 107 -7.32 12.93 -7.89
N PHE A 108 -7.21 12.63 -9.18
CA PHE A 108 -7.08 13.63 -10.23
C PHE A 108 -8.42 14.14 -10.79
N GLY A 109 -9.54 13.85 -10.11
CA GLY A 109 -10.86 14.29 -10.53
C GLY A 109 -11.43 13.58 -11.77
N ILE A 110 -10.88 12.40 -12.10
CA ILE A 110 -11.28 11.59 -13.25
C ILE A 110 -11.66 10.20 -12.74
N GLU A 111 -12.87 9.77 -13.07
CA GLU A 111 -13.32 8.40 -12.86
C GLU A 111 -12.99 7.56 -14.08
N THR A 112 -12.56 6.32 -13.85
CA THR A 112 -12.29 5.37 -14.93
C THR A 112 -13.61 4.97 -15.61
N GLN A 113 -13.66 5.09 -16.93
CA GLN A 113 -14.75 4.55 -17.73
C GLN A 113 -14.29 3.26 -18.38
N GLU A 114 -14.98 2.15 -18.07
CA GLU A 114 -14.54 0.83 -18.48
C GLU A 114 -15.70 -0.17 -18.61
N THR A 115 -15.45 -1.24 -19.36
CA THR A 115 -16.23 -2.47 -19.30
C THR A 115 -15.37 -3.55 -18.64
N ILE A 116 -15.90 -4.18 -17.59
CA ILE A 116 -15.23 -5.28 -16.90
C ILE A 116 -15.79 -6.63 -17.34
N ALA A 117 -14.92 -7.63 -17.46
CA ALA A 117 -15.31 -9.02 -17.65
C ALA A 117 -14.93 -9.84 -16.41
N LEU A 118 -15.95 -10.39 -15.74
CA LEU A 118 -15.79 -11.25 -14.57
C LEU A 118 -15.85 -12.72 -14.99
N THR A 119 -14.78 -13.47 -14.70
CA THR A 119 -14.72 -14.92 -14.94
C THR A 119 -14.95 -15.73 -13.67
N ASP A 120 -14.68 -15.15 -12.50
CA ASP A 120 -14.91 -15.73 -11.19
C ASP A 120 -15.41 -14.63 -10.25
N ALA A 121 -16.51 -14.88 -9.53
CA ALA A 121 -17.11 -13.92 -8.60
C ALA A 121 -16.33 -13.78 -7.29
N ALA A 122 -15.47 -14.75 -6.96
CA ALA A 122 -14.61 -14.71 -5.78
C ALA A 122 -13.25 -14.03 -6.06
N ASN A 123 -12.93 -13.75 -7.33
CA ASN A 123 -11.67 -13.13 -7.73
C ASN A 123 -11.82 -11.61 -7.80
N ASP A 124 -10.99 -10.91 -7.02
CA ASP A 124 -10.93 -9.44 -7.01
C ASP A 124 -10.18 -8.87 -8.23
N VAL A 125 -9.49 -9.70 -9.02
CA VAL A 125 -8.74 -9.29 -10.22
C VAL A 125 -9.53 -9.67 -11.48
N VAL A 126 -9.92 -8.68 -12.25
CA VAL A 126 -10.78 -8.86 -13.44
C VAL A 126 -10.13 -8.32 -14.71
N SER A 127 -10.72 -8.63 -15.86
CA SER A 127 -10.28 -8.05 -17.14
C SER A 127 -10.96 -6.71 -17.38
N HIS A 128 -10.20 -5.74 -17.86
CA HIS A 128 -10.65 -4.36 -18.06
C HIS A 128 -10.52 -3.94 -19.52
N ALA A 129 -11.60 -3.38 -20.08
CA ALA A 129 -11.59 -2.67 -21.35
C ALA A 129 -11.88 -1.19 -21.10
N PHE A 130 -10.81 -0.38 -21.04
CA PHE A 130 -10.90 1.05 -20.77
C PHE A 130 -11.40 1.84 -21.98
N VAL A 131 -12.26 2.82 -21.73
CA VAL A 131 -12.76 3.78 -22.72
C VAL A 131 -11.82 4.98 -22.74
N ASN A 132 -11.40 5.42 -23.93
CA ASN A 132 -10.56 6.61 -24.04
C ASN A 132 -11.34 7.88 -23.67
N GLN A 133 -10.86 8.61 -22.67
CA GLN A 133 -11.46 9.86 -22.18
C GLN A 133 -10.67 11.12 -22.60
N PHE A 134 -9.61 10.95 -23.40
CA PHE A 134 -8.66 11.98 -23.79
C PHE A 134 -8.44 11.97 -25.30
N GLU A 135 -9.34 12.61 -26.04
CA GLU A 135 -9.31 12.65 -27.50
C GLU A 135 -8.71 13.96 -28.01
N ARG A 136 -8.83 15.06 -27.26
CA ARG A 136 -8.41 16.40 -27.67
C ARG A 136 -7.51 17.05 -26.62
N ASP A 137 -6.73 18.05 -27.02
CA ASP A 137 -5.79 18.76 -26.12
C ASP A 137 -6.50 19.36 -24.90
N GLU A 138 -7.73 19.85 -25.07
CA GLU A 138 -8.53 20.45 -24.00
C GLU A 138 -8.95 19.43 -22.92
N ASP A 139 -8.96 18.14 -23.24
CA ASP A 139 -9.29 17.11 -22.27
C ASP A 139 -8.25 17.02 -21.15
N LEU A 140 -7.03 17.54 -21.36
CA LEU A 140 -6.01 17.63 -20.31
C LEU A 140 -6.44 18.49 -19.11
N GLU A 141 -7.40 19.41 -19.30
CA GLU A 141 -7.98 20.22 -18.22
C GLU A 141 -8.89 19.42 -17.28
N LYS A 142 -9.23 18.17 -17.64
CA LYS A 142 -9.93 17.24 -16.75
C LYS A 142 -9.04 16.80 -15.57
N ILE A 143 -7.72 16.81 -15.75
CA ILE A 143 -6.75 16.40 -14.72
C ILE A 143 -6.65 17.52 -13.68
N ARG A 144 -7.23 17.27 -12.51
CA ARG A 144 -7.24 18.21 -11.38
C ARG A 144 -6.15 17.85 -10.37
N LEU A 145 -5.75 18.84 -9.59
CA LEU A 145 -4.89 18.59 -8.42
C LEU A 145 -5.68 17.82 -7.36
N SER A 146 -5.03 16.82 -6.77
CA SER A 146 -5.60 16.07 -5.66
C SER A 146 -5.73 16.91 -4.40
N VAL A 147 -6.79 16.67 -3.65
CA VAL A 147 -7.04 17.24 -2.32
C VAL A 147 -6.96 16.13 -1.30
N ILE A 148 -6.05 16.29 -0.34
CA ILE A 148 -5.89 15.40 0.81
C ILE A 148 -6.74 15.92 1.98
N ARG A 149 -7.53 15.04 2.59
CA ARG A 149 -8.28 15.33 3.82
C ARG A 149 -8.03 14.28 4.87
N HIS A 150 -7.93 14.72 6.12
CA HIS A 150 -7.80 13.87 7.29
C HIS A 150 -9.02 13.98 8.20
N ASP A 151 -9.63 12.85 8.52
CA ASP A 151 -10.62 12.73 9.59
C ASP A 151 -9.91 12.34 10.89
N ALA A 152 -9.59 13.35 11.70
CA ALA A 152 -8.90 13.15 12.96
C ALA A 152 -9.73 12.34 13.97
N ALA A 153 -11.04 12.58 14.03
CA ALA A 153 -11.93 11.90 14.97
C ALA A 153 -12.07 10.41 14.63
N GLU A 154 -12.18 10.07 13.36
CA GLU A 154 -12.18 8.66 12.92
C GLU A 154 -10.82 8.00 13.16
N SER A 155 -9.71 8.72 13.00
CA SER A 155 -8.37 8.20 13.30
C SER A 155 -8.21 7.88 14.79
N GLU A 156 -8.65 8.78 15.67
CA GLU A 156 -8.64 8.59 17.12
C GLU A 156 -9.51 7.40 17.52
N ARG A 157 -10.74 7.31 16.97
CA ARG A 157 -11.63 6.16 17.21
C ARG A 157 -10.99 4.83 16.84
N ARG A 158 -10.25 4.76 15.71
CA ARG A 158 -9.53 3.54 15.29
C ARG A 158 -8.38 3.21 16.23
N MET A 159 -7.64 4.21 16.68
CA MET A 159 -6.53 4.05 17.62
C MET A 159 -7.03 3.54 18.97
N ASP A 160 -8.06 4.17 19.54
CA ASP A 160 -8.66 3.76 20.81
C ASP A 160 -9.14 2.31 20.78
N GLN A 161 -9.81 1.94 19.68
CA GLN A 161 -10.25 0.57 19.48
C GLN A 161 -9.08 -0.41 19.38
N ALA A 162 -8.00 -0.06 18.68
CA ALA A 162 -6.83 -0.91 18.57
C ALA A 162 -6.11 -1.06 19.92
N HIS A 163 -5.98 0.02 20.69
CA HIS A 163 -5.43 -0.03 22.05
C HIS A 163 -6.27 -0.92 22.98
N GLU A 164 -7.61 -0.79 22.94
CA GLU A 164 -8.51 -1.66 23.70
C GLU A 164 -8.29 -3.15 23.35
N LEU A 165 -8.03 -3.46 22.08
CA LEU A 165 -7.83 -4.81 21.60
C LEU A 165 -6.45 -5.38 21.91
N PHE A 166 -5.38 -4.61 21.75
CA PHE A 166 -4.02 -5.14 21.58
C PHE A 166 -3.02 -4.71 22.65
N ASP A 167 -3.36 -3.73 23.50
CA ASP A 167 -2.48 -3.32 24.58
C ASP A 167 -2.09 -4.49 25.49
N GLY A 168 -0.81 -4.51 25.85
CA GLY A 168 -0.17 -5.58 26.61
C GLY A 168 0.21 -6.84 25.80
N LEU A 169 -0.11 -6.90 24.50
CA LEU A 169 0.24 -8.04 23.64
C LEU A 169 1.22 -7.66 22.52
N ILE A 170 0.90 -6.61 21.78
CA ILE A 170 1.67 -6.15 20.62
C ILE A 170 1.54 -4.63 20.52
N GLU A 171 2.61 -3.96 20.08
CA GLU A 171 2.60 -2.50 20.00
C GLU A 171 1.60 -2.01 18.94
N VAL A 172 0.85 -0.94 19.25
CA VAL A 172 -0.09 -0.32 18.30
C VAL A 172 0.54 0.95 17.74
N ARG A 173 0.60 1.08 16.41
CA ARG A 173 1.20 2.24 15.74
C ARG A 173 0.23 2.85 14.74
N ALA A 174 0.07 4.17 14.78
CA ALA A 174 -0.57 4.90 13.70
C ALA A 174 0.22 4.75 12.39
N GLN A 175 -0.49 4.65 11.27
CA GLN A 175 0.09 4.58 9.94
C GLN A 175 -0.50 5.68 9.06
N GLY A 176 0.36 6.65 8.72
CA GLY A 176 0.09 7.61 7.66
C GLY A 176 0.14 6.96 6.27
N MET A 177 -0.20 7.76 5.26
CA MET A 177 -0.26 7.34 3.87
C MET A 177 1.12 6.94 3.34
N VAL A 178 1.20 5.77 2.70
CA VAL A 178 2.36 5.35 1.90
C VAL A 178 2.15 5.87 0.48
N PRO A 179 2.98 6.80 -0.03
CA PRO A 179 2.75 7.36 -1.36
C PRO A 179 2.96 6.33 -2.49
N TYR A 180 1.93 6.17 -3.31
CA TYR A 180 1.93 5.43 -4.56
C TYR A 180 2.00 6.43 -5.72
N LEU A 181 3.13 6.51 -6.41
CA LEU A 181 3.43 7.53 -7.42
C LEU A 181 3.48 6.92 -8.83
N SER A 182 2.36 6.39 -9.32
CA SER A 182 2.28 5.84 -10.69
C SER A 182 1.71 6.86 -11.67
N VAL A 183 2.57 7.46 -12.48
CA VAL A 183 2.13 8.39 -13.53
C VAL A 183 1.32 7.67 -14.61
N TRP A 184 1.71 6.44 -14.95
CA TRP A 184 1.25 5.78 -16.16
C TRP A 184 0.02 4.92 -15.97
N ASP A 185 -0.17 4.28 -14.81
CA ASP A 185 -1.31 3.40 -14.61
C ASP A 185 -2.64 4.16 -14.70
N PRO A 186 -2.83 5.34 -14.04
CA PRO A 186 -4.04 6.12 -14.21
C PRO A 186 -4.25 6.55 -15.66
N ILE A 187 -3.19 6.96 -16.37
CA ILE A 187 -3.26 7.34 -17.78
C ILE A 187 -3.76 6.17 -18.63
N SER A 188 -3.23 4.96 -18.45
CA SER A 188 -3.75 3.77 -19.16
C SER A 188 -5.18 3.42 -18.80
N MET A 189 -5.60 3.64 -17.55
CA MET A 189 -6.98 3.40 -17.14
C MET A 189 -7.94 4.43 -17.77
N TRP A 190 -7.47 5.65 -18.04
CA TRP A 190 -8.31 6.69 -18.66
C TRP A 190 -8.32 6.68 -20.18
N MET A 191 -7.27 6.15 -20.82
CA MET A 191 -7.12 6.16 -22.27
C MET A 191 -7.26 4.77 -22.89
N GLY A 192 -6.97 3.70 -22.13
CA GLY A 192 -6.65 2.39 -22.67
C GLY A 192 -5.19 2.30 -23.13
N VAL A 193 -4.53 1.17 -22.84
CA VAL A 193 -3.10 0.96 -23.11
C VAL A 193 -2.76 1.17 -24.58
N GLU A 194 -3.56 0.63 -25.50
CA GLU A 194 -3.35 0.79 -26.95
C GLU A 194 -3.37 2.26 -27.38
N ASN A 195 -4.35 3.05 -26.91
CA ASN A 195 -4.44 4.47 -27.23
C ASN A 195 -3.27 5.26 -26.66
N VAL A 196 -2.77 4.90 -25.47
CA VAL A 196 -1.55 5.52 -24.92
C VAL A 196 -0.35 5.24 -25.82
N LEU A 197 -0.18 4.00 -26.28
CA LEU A 197 0.93 3.63 -27.17
C LEU A 197 0.88 4.37 -28.51
N TYR A 198 -0.29 4.48 -29.13
CA TYR A 198 -0.44 5.30 -30.34
C TYR A 198 -0.22 6.79 -30.06
N ALA A 199 -0.76 7.33 -28.97
CA ALA A 199 -0.58 8.74 -28.62
C ALA A 199 0.88 9.10 -28.32
N LEU A 200 1.69 8.17 -27.79
CA LEU A 200 3.13 8.38 -27.63
C LEU A 200 3.86 8.58 -28.97
N VAL A 201 3.37 7.96 -30.05
CA VAL A 201 3.94 8.09 -31.40
C VAL A 201 3.36 9.30 -32.12
N ASP A 202 2.04 9.42 -32.14
CA ASP A 202 1.33 10.38 -32.99
C ASP A 202 1.21 11.76 -32.33
N ARG A 203 1.24 11.83 -30.98
CA ARG A 203 1.02 13.05 -30.19
C ARG A 203 1.97 13.15 -28.98
N PRO A 204 3.30 13.11 -29.19
CA PRO A 204 4.27 13.10 -28.09
C PRO A 204 4.17 14.34 -27.18
N GLU A 205 3.86 15.52 -27.71
CA GLU A 205 3.69 16.74 -26.91
C GLU A 205 2.46 16.65 -25.99
N PHE A 206 1.37 16.03 -26.45
CA PHE A 206 0.17 15.80 -25.65
C PHE A 206 0.46 14.87 -24.48
N MET A 207 1.15 13.76 -24.74
CA MET A 207 1.53 12.79 -23.70
C MET A 207 2.50 13.39 -22.67
N LEU A 208 3.47 14.19 -23.14
CA LEU A 208 4.36 14.93 -22.24
C LEU A 208 3.59 15.94 -21.37
N ALA A 209 2.63 16.67 -21.95
CA ALA A 209 1.80 17.61 -21.21
C ALA A 209 0.90 16.92 -20.18
N MET A 210 0.38 15.73 -20.50
CA MET A 210 -0.38 14.88 -19.57
C MET A 210 0.50 14.40 -18.41
N ALA A 211 1.66 13.83 -18.70
CA ALA A 211 2.60 13.35 -17.68
C ALA A 211 3.04 14.48 -16.74
N ARG A 212 3.31 15.69 -17.27
CA ARG A 212 3.62 16.87 -16.46
C ARG A 212 2.48 17.25 -15.50
N ARG A 213 1.22 17.20 -15.95
CA ARG A 213 0.07 17.46 -15.07
C ARG A 213 -0.04 16.41 -13.96
N MET A 214 0.18 15.14 -14.27
CA MET A 214 0.22 14.05 -13.27
C MET A 214 1.32 14.25 -12.23
N VAL A 215 2.55 14.52 -12.68
CA VAL A 215 3.68 14.81 -11.78
C VAL A 215 3.36 16.01 -10.88
N ASN A 216 2.84 17.10 -11.44
CA ASN A 216 2.46 18.28 -10.65
C ASN A 216 1.41 17.94 -9.59
N GLY A 217 0.41 17.11 -9.92
CA GLY A 217 -0.59 16.68 -8.94
C GLY A 217 0.00 15.78 -7.85
N TYR A 218 0.92 14.87 -8.18
CA TYR A 218 1.64 14.10 -7.17
C TYR A 218 2.52 14.95 -6.26
N MET A 219 3.21 15.96 -6.81
CA MET A 219 3.98 16.90 -5.99
C MET A 219 3.07 17.67 -5.02
N ALA A 220 1.95 18.19 -5.50
CA ALA A 220 0.96 18.86 -4.66
C ALA A 220 0.36 17.93 -3.59
N MET A 221 0.17 16.65 -3.91
CA MET A 221 -0.26 15.63 -2.96
C MET A 221 0.77 15.41 -1.84
N LEU A 222 2.05 15.28 -2.21
CA LEU A 222 3.15 15.08 -1.26
C LEU A 222 3.32 16.29 -0.34
N ASP A 223 3.23 17.52 -0.88
CA ASP A 223 3.28 18.75 -0.09
C ASP A 223 2.15 18.79 0.95
N GLN A 224 0.92 18.45 0.56
CA GLN A 224 -0.22 18.38 1.49
C GLN A 224 -0.03 17.32 2.58
N LEU A 225 0.50 16.15 2.25
CA LEU A 225 0.73 15.07 3.22
C LEU A 225 1.83 15.45 4.22
N GLU A 226 2.94 16.04 3.75
CA GLU A 226 4.03 16.49 4.62
C GLU A 226 3.57 17.67 5.50
N GLU A 227 2.83 18.64 4.94
CA GLU A 227 2.32 19.79 5.68
C GLU A 227 1.41 19.36 6.84
N GLN A 228 0.49 18.42 6.57
CA GLN A 228 -0.47 17.88 7.53
C GLN A 228 0.11 16.78 8.44
N GLY A 229 1.35 16.33 8.23
CA GLY A 229 1.96 15.25 9.03
C GLY A 229 1.34 13.86 8.77
N LEU A 230 0.78 13.65 7.58
CA LEU A 230 0.02 12.46 7.20
C LEU A 230 0.82 11.42 6.43
N LEU A 231 2.11 11.69 6.17
CA LEU A 231 3.01 10.70 5.59
C LEU A 231 3.24 9.53 6.55
N THR A 232 3.50 8.35 6.00
CA THR A 232 3.86 7.18 6.79
C THR A 232 5.19 7.37 7.53
N GLY A 233 5.43 6.59 8.58
CA GLY A 233 6.72 6.51 9.27
C GLY A 233 7.64 5.44 8.66
N PRO A 234 8.64 4.94 9.41
CA PRO A 234 9.49 3.85 8.95
C PRO A 234 8.69 2.62 8.48
N GLN A 235 9.09 2.10 7.32
CA GLN A 235 8.37 1.07 6.58
C GLN A 235 9.06 -0.28 6.75
N SER A 236 8.26 -1.33 6.89
CA SER A 236 8.75 -2.71 6.86
C SER A 236 8.65 -3.31 5.45
N LEU A 237 7.78 -2.74 4.62
CA LEU A 237 7.49 -3.15 3.26
C LEU A 237 7.21 -1.90 2.39
N ILE A 238 7.74 -1.89 1.19
CA ILE A 238 7.39 -0.95 0.12
C ILE A 238 6.95 -1.78 -1.08
N HIS A 239 5.65 -1.72 -1.42
CA HIS A 239 5.02 -2.54 -2.45
C HIS A 239 5.26 -4.07 -2.27
N CYS A 240 6.32 -4.61 -2.86
CA CYS A 240 6.68 -6.04 -2.85
C CYS A 240 8.14 -6.27 -2.40
N THR A 241 8.69 -5.35 -1.62
CA THR A 241 10.10 -5.38 -1.20
C THR A 241 10.23 -4.98 0.26
N GLY A 242 10.99 -5.75 1.04
CA GLY A 242 11.31 -5.41 2.43
C GLY A 242 11.98 -4.05 2.52
N ALA A 243 11.34 -3.11 3.21
CA ALA A 243 11.73 -1.68 3.21
C ALA A 243 12.80 -1.32 4.26
N PHE A 244 13.59 -2.32 4.70
CA PHE A 244 14.57 -2.13 5.77
C PHE A 244 15.80 -1.39 5.27
N THR A 245 16.19 -0.32 5.97
CA THR A 245 17.33 0.53 5.62
C THR A 245 17.84 1.27 6.85
N ASP A 246 19.11 1.64 6.83
CA ASP A 246 19.77 2.50 7.83
C ASP A 246 19.96 3.95 7.35
N GLU A 247 19.51 4.26 6.13
CA GLU A 247 19.53 5.64 5.56
C GLU A 247 18.32 6.48 5.91
N LEU A 248 17.20 5.82 6.21
CA LEU A 248 15.94 6.45 6.53
C LEU A 248 15.48 6.01 7.93
N PRO A 249 14.81 6.90 8.68
CA PRO A 249 14.46 8.27 8.31
C PRO A 249 15.66 9.23 8.35
N ALA A 250 15.56 10.38 7.66
CA ALA A 250 16.67 11.32 7.58
C ALA A 250 16.90 12.06 8.91
N LYS A 251 18.08 12.67 9.08
CA LYS A 251 18.43 13.44 10.28
C LYS A 251 17.35 14.48 10.62
N GLY A 252 17.00 14.55 11.91
CA GLY A 252 15.96 15.45 12.42
C GLY A 252 14.53 14.97 12.11
N PHE A 253 14.34 13.66 11.97
CA PHE A 253 13.02 13.02 11.86
C PHE A 253 12.15 13.33 13.09
N GLN A 254 10.86 13.61 12.83
CA GLN A 254 9.84 13.80 13.85
C GLN A 254 8.69 12.82 13.55
N PRO A 255 8.40 11.86 14.43
CA PRO A 255 7.33 10.88 14.19
C PRO A 255 5.95 11.50 13.92
N GLU A 256 5.65 12.64 14.57
CA GLU A 256 4.38 13.38 14.40
C GLU A 256 4.29 14.15 13.08
N LYS A 257 5.42 14.32 12.38
CA LYS A 257 5.48 15.03 11.09
C LYS A 257 6.54 14.41 10.18
N PRO A 258 6.29 13.19 9.66
CA PRO A 258 7.20 12.56 8.72
C PRO A 258 7.32 13.39 7.44
N ARG A 259 8.52 13.45 6.88
CA ARG A 259 8.80 14.18 5.63
C ARG A 259 8.97 13.21 4.47
N THR A 260 8.81 13.72 3.27
CA THR A 260 9.05 12.99 2.01
C THR A 260 10.45 12.34 1.97
N LYS A 261 11.46 13.02 2.52
CA LYS A 261 12.85 12.51 2.62
C LYS A 261 13.09 11.49 3.73
N ASP A 262 12.08 11.16 4.54
CA ASP A 262 12.19 10.21 5.65
C ASP A 262 11.69 8.81 5.28
N ILE A 263 11.13 8.64 4.08
CA ILE A 263 10.45 7.41 3.66
C ILE A 263 10.84 6.98 2.24
N TRP A 264 10.57 5.72 1.93
CA TRP A 264 10.53 5.25 0.56
C TRP A 264 9.13 5.40 -0.02
N MET A 265 9.13 5.71 -1.32
CA MET A 265 7.96 5.74 -2.17
C MET A 265 8.22 4.80 -3.32
N PHE A 266 7.16 4.40 -4.01
CA PHE A 266 7.29 3.60 -5.21
C PHE A 266 6.46 4.21 -6.33
N GLY A 267 6.95 4.04 -7.55
CA GLY A 267 6.25 4.39 -8.77
C GLY A 267 6.37 3.25 -9.76
N LEU A 268 5.41 3.17 -10.66
CA LEU A 268 5.38 2.16 -11.72
C LEU A 268 5.49 2.84 -13.08
N ALA A 269 6.21 2.18 -13.97
CA ALA A 269 6.41 2.58 -15.36
C ALA A 269 6.42 1.34 -16.28
N GLN A 270 5.70 0.28 -15.90
CA GLN A 270 5.76 -1.03 -16.56
C GLN A 270 5.39 -0.95 -18.05
N MET A 271 4.48 -0.04 -18.42
CA MET A 271 4.07 0.20 -19.80
C MET A 271 5.23 0.61 -20.71
N PHE A 272 6.27 1.27 -20.19
CA PHE A 272 7.42 1.67 -21.01
C PHE A 272 8.36 0.52 -21.37
N SER A 273 8.14 -0.69 -20.84
CA SER A 273 8.86 -1.87 -21.33
C SER A 273 8.64 -2.14 -22.83
N THR A 274 7.56 -1.60 -23.42
CA THR A 274 7.22 -1.76 -24.84
C THR A 274 7.51 -0.51 -25.68
N VAL A 275 8.09 0.54 -25.10
CA VAL A 275 8.38 1.81 -25.77
C VAL A 275 9.89 1.97 -25.93
N SER A 276 10.34 2.31 -27.14
CA SER A 276 11.76 2.60 -27.41
C SER A 276 12.24 3.79 -26.57
N PRO A 277 13.49 3.79 -26.08
CA PRO A 277 14.12 4.96 -25.48
C PRO A 277 14.12 6.19 -26.39
#